data_AF-A0A3D1CI17-F1
#
_entry.id   AF-A0A3D1CI17-F1
#
_cell.length_a   1.000
_cell.length_b   1.000
_cell.length_c   1.000
_cell.angle_alpha   90.00
_cell.angle_beta   90.00
_cell.angle_gamma   90.00
#
_symmetry.space_group_name_H-M   'P 1'
#
loop_
_entity.id
_entity.type
_entity.pdbx_description
1 polymer ?
#
loop_
_entity_poly.entity_id
_entity_poly.type
_entity_poly.pdbx_seq_one_letter_code
_entity_poly.pdbx_strand_id
1 'polypeptide(L)'
;MLAALYNVPAMAATCIPGGTSDSPTLICTPTDSGSINDNRDNLSVTVESGAQIVRATGRPVQLEGSNQTLNNQGLIESGDDDAIRGKGVNLTIDNSGTIRGGDRGIRLQDDADNFTLINRETGKIFAENQAVRLDNDAELENAHITNYGLIQSTDGRAIQSRGPGGTVINYGTLLGGE
;
A
#
# COMPACT_ATOMS: atom_id res chain seq x y z
N MET A 1 -15.38 -7.46 46.77
CA MET A 1 -14.35 -6.49 46.35
C MET A 1 -14.01 -6.82 44.90
N LEU A 2 -14.58 -6.07 43.96
CA LEU A 2 -14.48 -6.33 42.52
C LEU A 2 -13.10 -5.83 42.04
N ALA A 3 -12.25 -6.72 41.52
CA ALA A 3 -10.98 -6.33 40.91
C ALA A 3 -11.27 -5.70 39.54
N ALA A 4 -10.94 -4.43 39.38
CA ALA A 4 -10.94 -3.76 38.09
C ALA A 4 -9.78 -4.31 37.24
N LEU A 5 -10.13 -4.99 36.15
CA LEU A 5 -9.18 -5.32 35.09
C LEU A 5 -8.75 -4.01 34.44
N TYR A 6 -7.52 -3.58 34.72
CA TYR A 6 -6.86 -2.50 33.99
C TYR A 6 -6.66 -2.96 32.54
N ASN A 7 -7.50 -2.47 31.64
CA ASN A 7 -7.21 -2.49 30.21
C ASN A 7 -6.04 -1.53 29.96
N VAL A 8 -4.84 -2.09 29.94
CA VAL A 8 -3.66 -1.39 29.42
C VAL A 8 -3.92 -1.14 27.93
N PRO A 9 -3.74 0.10 27.41
CA PRO A 9 -3.82 0.32 25.98
C PRO A 9 -2.76 -0.56 25.32
N ALA A 10 -3.18 -1.49 24.46
CA ALA A 10 -2.26 -2.27 23.66
C ALA A 10 -1.48 -1.28 22.79
N MET A 11 -0.18 -1.13 23.07
CA MET A 11 0.72 -0.41 22.18
C MET A 11 0.70 -1.16 20.85
N ALA A 12 0.35 -0.48 19.74
CA ALA A 12 0.40 -1.06 18.41
C ALA A 12 1.78 -1.70 18.22
N ALA A 13 1.81 -3.00 17.96
CA ALA A 13 3.08 -3.71 17.80
C ALA A 13 3.77 -3.16 16.55
N THR A 14 5.03 -2.76 16.60
CA THR A 14 5.68 -2.16 15.42
C THR A 14 6.27 -3.24 14.50
N CYS A 15 6.36 -2.95 13.20
CA CYS A 15 7.16 -3.78 12.30
C CYS A 15 8.62 -3.84 12.80
N ILE A 16 9.25 -4.99 12.63
CA ILE A 16 10.60 -5.28 13.13
C ILE A 16 11.61 -4.73 12.11
N PRO A 17 12.47 -3.76 12.48
CA PRO A 17 13.52 -3.28 11.61
C PRO A 17 14.67 -4.28 11.50
N GLY A 18 15.30 -4.33 10.32
CA GLY A 18 16.49 -5.14 10.06
C GLY A 18 17.26 -4.62 8.85
N GLY A 19 18.07 -5.50 8.27
CA GLY A 19 18.90 -5.18 7.10
C GLY A 19 20.15 -4.37 7.45
N THR A 20 20.68 -3.66 6.44
CA THR A 20 21.83 -2.76 6.57
C THR A 20 21.40 -1.31 6.35
N SER A 21 22.34 -0.36 6.49
CA SER A 21 22.08 1.04 6.12
C SER A 21 21.67 1.19 4.65
N ASP A 22 22.24 0.36 3.77
CA ASP A 22 22.10 0.49 2.32
C ASP A 22 20.95 -0.38 1.77
N SER A 23 20.47 -1.33 2.58
CA SER A 23 19.35 -2.22 2.26
C SER A 23 18.54 -2.47 3.53
N PRO A 24 17.85 -1.45 4.06
CA PRO A 24 17.08 -1.58 5.28
C PRO A 24 15.84 -2.45 5.05
N THR A 25 15.37 -3.14 6.10
CA THR A 25 14.15 -3.95 6.04
C THR A 25 13.17 -3.60 7.16
N LEU A 26 11.87 -3.84 6.91
CA LEU A 26 10.80 -3.85 7.90
C LEU A 26 9.97 -5.13 7.72
N ILE A 27 9.80 -5.91 8.79
CA ILE A 27 8.95 -7.12 8.78
C ILE A 27 7.79 -6.92 9.75
N CYS A 28 6.57 -6.88 9.23
CA CYS A 28 5.34 -6.77 9.98
C CYS A 28 4.73 -8.17 10.13
N THR A 29 4.74 -8.71 11.35
CA THR A 29 4.18 -10.02 11.71
C THR A 29 2.92 -9.96 12.59
N PRO A 30 2.68 -8.95 13.44
CA PRO A 30 1.50 -8.91 14.30
C PRO A 30 0.27 -8.29 13.62
N THR A 31 -0.91 -8.64 14.13
CA THR A 31 -2.12 -7.83 13.95
C THR A 31 -1.92 -6.46 14.59
N ASP A 32 -2.39 -5.40 13.94
CA ASP A 32 -2.19 -4.00 14.35
C ASP A 32 -0.71 -3.60 14.46
N SER A 33 0.00 -3.94 13.39
CA SER A 33 1.31 -3.39 13.10
C SER A 33 1.23 -1.85 13.04
N GLY A 34 2.14 -1.15 13.72
CA GLY A 34 2.30 0.32 13.70
C GLY A 34 2.34 0.90 12.28
N SER A 35 1.98 2.19 12.11
CA SER A 35 2.02 2.81 10.77
C SER A 35 3.46 2.89 10.28
N ILE A 36 3.66 2.71 8.99
CA ILE A 36 4.95 2.90 8.34
C ILE A 36 4.97 4.30 7.75
N ASN A 37 5.97 5.08 8.15
CA ASN A 37 6.31 6.36 7.54
C ASN A 37 7.82 6.40 7.39
N ASP A 38 8.31 6.08 6.19
CA ASP A 38 9.74 5.82 5.98
C ASP A 38 10.22 6.37 4.64
N ASN A 39 11.30 7.14 4.70
CA ASN A 39 11.92 7.81 3.56
C ASN A 39 13.30 7.25 3.20
N ARG A 40 13.72 6.13 3.80
CA ARG A 40 15.00 5.49 3.47
C ARG A 40 14.94 4.87 2.08
N ASP A 41 15.95 5.13 1.27
CA ASP A 41 16.11 4.45 -0.01
C ASP A 41 16.32 2.94 0.18
N ASN A 42 15.96 2.16 -0.84
CA ASN A 42 16.17 0.71 -0.91
C ASN A 42 15.47 -0.07 0.23
N LEU A 43 14.51 0.53 0.92
CA LEU A 43 13.75 -0.13 1.98
C LEU A 43 12.94 -1.30 1.43
N SER A 44 13.06 -2.46 2.06
CA SER A 44 12.18 -3.60 1.81
C SER A 44 11.22 -3.85 2.96
N VAL A 45 9.93 -3.66 2.69
CA VAL A 45 8.84 -3.90 3.63
C VAL A 45 8.17 -5.22 3.31
N THR A 46 8.03 -6.10 4.29
CA THR A 46 7.23 -7.32 4.21
C THR A 46 6.10 -7.27 5.24
N VAL A 47 4.86 -7.35 4.78
CA VAL A 47 3.68 -7.59 5.61
C VAL A 47 3.32 -9.06 5.47
N GLU A 48 3.63 -9.86 6.50
CA GLU A 48 3.42 -11.30 6.46
C GLU A 48 1.93 -11.68 6.45
N SER A 49 1.66 -12.91 6.05
CA SER A 49 0.31 -13.47 6.15
C SER A 49 -0.18 -13.42 7.61
N GLY A 50 -1.38 -12.89 7.81
CA GLY A 50 -1.97 -12.67 9.14
C GLY A 50 -1.58 -11.36 9.82
N ALA A 51 -0.55 -10.65 9.33
CA ALA A 51 -0.23 -9.31 9.81
C ALA A 51 -1.26 -8.29 9.30
N GLN A 52 -1.48 -7.23 10.07
CA GLN A 52 -2.43 -6.18 9.71
C GLN A 52 -1.87 -4.79 10.05
N ILE A 53 -1.88 -3.83 9.13
CA ILE A 53 -1.60 -2.42 9.38
C ILE A 53 -2.90 -1.65 9.12
N VAL A 54 -3.69 -1.40 10.17
CA VAL A 54 -5.07 -0.89 10.05
C VAL A 54 -5.22 0.43 10.78
N ARG A 55 -5.68 1.47 10.10
CA ARG A 55 -5.95 2.79 10.69
C ARG A 55 -7.38 3.20 10.44
N ALA A 56 -8.10 3.54 11.50
CA ALA A 56 -9.42 4.14 11.39
C ALA A 56 -9.34 5.51 10.70
N THR A 57 -8.25 6.25 10.93
CA THR A 57 -7.99 7.55 10.32
C THR A 57 -6.55 7.65 9.83
N GLY A 58 -6.36 8.23 8.65
CA GLY A 58 -5.07 8.49 8.04
C GLY A 58 -4.42 7.27 7.38
N ARG A 59 -3.17 7.46 6.96
CA ARG A 59 -2.44 6.50 6.12
C ARG A 59 -1.68 5.46 6.96
N PRO A 60 -1.94 4.15 6.78
CA PRO A 60 -1.17 3.10 7.44
C PRO A 60 0.25 2.99 6.86
N VAL A 61 0.45 3.25 5.56
CA VAL A 61 1.76 3.12 4.89
C VAL A 61 2.09 4.36 4.05
N GLN A 62 3.24 4.96 4.34
CA GLN A 62 3.86 6.05 3.60
C GLN A 62 5.32 5.69 3.29
N LEU A 63 5.63 5.65 2.00
CA LEU A 63 6.92 5.24 1.44
C LEU A 63 7.45 6.38 0.56
N GLU A 64 8.41 7.13 1.09
CA GLU A 64 8.88 8.38 0.47
C GLU A 64 10.29 8.27 -0.14
N GLY A 65 10.98 7.15 0.08
CA GLY A 65 12.33 6.91 -0.46
C GLY A 65 12.32 6.29 -1.85
N SER A 66 13.46 6.32 -2.53
CA SER A 66 13.65 5.70 -3.84
C SER A 66 13.90 4.19 -3.73
N ASN A 67 13.53 3.44 -4.77
CA ASN A 67 13.76 1.99 -4.87
C ASN A 67 13.19 1.19 -3.69
N GLN A 68 12.11 1.67 -3.08
CA GLN A 68 11.46 0.95 -1.99
C GLN A 68 10.61 -0.20 -2.54
N THR A 69 10.46 -1.26 -1.76
CA THR A 69 9.64 -2.42 -2.09
C THR A 69 8.67 -2.74 -0.96
N LEU A 70 7.44 -3.09 -1.31
CA LEU A 70 6.41 -3.55 -0.39
C LEU A 70 5.85 -4.89 -0.86
N ASN A 71 6.14 -5.94 -0.10
CA ASN A 71 5.54 -7.25 -0.27
C ASN A 71 4.39 -7.41 0.73
N ASN A 72 3.14 -7.38 0.26
CA ASN A 72 1.96 -7.53 1.09
C ASN A 72 1.34 -8.93 0.94
N GLN A 73 1.34 -9.69 2.03
CA GLN A 73 0.62 -10.96 2.19
C GLN A 73 -0.50 -10.84 3.24
N GLY A 74 -0.58 -9.71 3.95
CA GLY A 74 -1.53 -9.44 5.04
C GLY A 74 -2.62 -8.44 4.66
N LEU A 75 -3.05 -7.64 5.64
CA LEU A 75 -4.02 -6.55 5.47
C LEU A 75 -3.35 -5.19 5.66
N ILE A 76 -3.53 -4.28 4.70
CA ILE A 76 -3.22 -2.86 4.85
C ILE A 76 -4.54 -2.10 4.65
N GLU A 77 -4.99 -1.36 5.66
CA GLU A 77 -6.31 -0.73 5.63
C GLU A 77 -6.29 0.69 6.22
N SER A 78 -6.86 1.63 5.48
CA SER A 78 -7.26 2.95 5.97
C SER A 78 -8.78 3.06 5.96
N GLY A 79 -9.35 3.65 7.00
CA GLY A 79 -10.79 3.89 7.11
C GLY A 79 -11.28 5.13 6.35
N ASP A 80 -10.43 6.13 6.11
CA ASP A 80 -10.83 7.44 5.58
C ASP A 80 -9.85 8.08 4.57
N ASP A 81 -8.64 7.53 4.40
CA ASP A 81 -7.58 8.10 3.56
C ASP A 81 -7.06 7.02 2.59
N ASP A 82 -5.94 7.29 1.94
CA ASP A 82 -5.22 6.31 1.13
C ASP A 82 -4.67 5.17 2.04
N ALA A 83 -4.72 3.91 1.60
CA ALA A 83 -4.05 2.84 2.34
C ALA A 83 -2.53 2.92 2.18
N ILE A 84 -2.04 3.14 0.95
CA ILE A 84 -0.62 3.30 0.68
C ILE A 84 -0.39 4.62 -0.05
N ARG A 85 0.58 5.40 0.41
CA ARG A 85 1.11 6.56 -0.33
C ARG A 85 2.59 6.37 -0.68
N GLY A 86 2.91 6.54 -1.96
CA GLY A 86 4.27 6.53 -2.50
C GLY A 86 4.69 7.88 -3.08
N LYS A 87 5.97 8.26 -2.93
CA LYS A 87 6.55 9.48 -3.54
C LYS A 87 7.89 9.29 -4.25
N GLY A 88 8.70 8.33 -3.83
CA GLY A 88 10.00 8.08 -4.45
C GLY A 88 9.88 7.28 -5.75
N VAL A 89 10.87 7.46 -6.63
CA VAL A 89 10.99 6.70 -7.89
C VAL A 89 11.15 5.21 -7.62
N ASN A 90 10.74 4.38 -8.59
CA ASN A 90 10.95 2.92 -8.59
C ASN A 90 10.29 2.19 -7.41
N LEU A 91 9.21 2.71 -6.84
CA LEU A 91 8.43 1.98 -5.84
C LEU A 91 7.83 0.73 -6.48
N THR A 92 8.09 -0.43 -5.87
CA THR A 92 7.49 -1.71 -6.27
C THR A 92 6.55 -2.24 -5.20
N ILE A 93 5.32 -2.55 -5.57
CA ILE A 93 4.33 -3.20 -4.70
C ILE A 93 4.00 -4.58 -5.28
N ASP A 94 4.23 -5.61 -4.48
CA ASP A 94 3.82 -6.99 -4.76
C ASP A 94 2.74 -7.38 -3.76
N ASN A 95 1.50 -7.52 -4.25
CA ASN A 95 0.34 -7.74 -3.41
C ASN A 95 -0.26 -9.12 -3.64
N SER A 96 -0.21 -9.97 -2.62
CA SER A 96 -0.96 -11.22 -2.52
C SER A 96 -2.01 -11.19 -1.39
N GLY A 97 -1.96 -10.17 -0.53
CA GLY A 97 -2.91 -9.90 0.54
C GLY A 97 -4.04 -8.94 0.13
N THR A 98 -4.54 -8.18 1.09
CA THR A 98 -5.57 -7.15 0.89
C THR A 98 -5.03 -5.76 1.18
N ILE A 99 -5.28 -4.83 0.25
CA ILE A 99 -5.09 -3.39 0.42
C ILE A 99 -6.48 -2.75 0.34
N ARG A 100 -6.88 -1.95 1.34
CA ARG A 100 -8.18 -1.28 1.39
C ARG A 100 -8.02 0.17 1.81
N GLY A 101 -8.22 1.09 0.88
CA GLY A 101 -8.31 2.51 1.20
C GLY A 101 -9.74 2.95 1.50
N GLY A 102 -9.88 3.93 2.39
CA GLY A 102 -11.11 4.68 2.54
C GLY A 102 -11.34 5.54 1.29
N ASP A 103 -10.34 6.33 0.89
CA ASP A 103 -10.37 7.10 -0.36
C ASP A 103 -9.71 6.33 -1.52
N ARG A 104 -8.44 5.91 -1.35
CA ARG A 104 -7.66 5.20 -2.39
C ARG A 104 -6.88 4.01 -1.86
N GLY A 105 -6.79 2.94 -2.64
CA GLY A 105 -5.97 1.79 -2.24
C GLY A 105 -4.49 2.17 -2.26
N ILE A 106 -4.02 2.64 -3.40
CA ILE A 106 -2.64 3.09 -3.62
C ILE A 106 -2.69 4.46 -4.29
N ARG A 107 -1.98 5.45 -3.72
CA ARG A 107 -1.79 6.77 -4.32
C ARG A 107 -0.31 7.08 -4.47
N LEU A 108 0.10 7.46 -5.66
CA LEU A 108 1.41 8.04 -5.92
C LEU A 108 1.32 9.56 -6.08
N GLN A 109 2.37 10.26 -5.66
CA GLN A 109 2.52 11.71 -5.76
C GLN A 109 3.96 12.05 -6.16
N ASP A 110 4.21 13.34 -6.43
CA ASP A 110 5.54 13.89 -6.72
C ASP A 110 6.20 13.17 -7.92
N ASP A 111 7.51 12.96 -7.88
CA ASP A 111 8.30 12.33 -8.96
C ASP A 111 8.32 10.78 -8.84
N ALA A 112 7.20 10.15 -8.50
CA ALA A 112 7.09 8.70 -8.28
C ALA A 112 7.07 7.87 -9.59
N ASP A 113 7.97 8.20 -10.53
CA ASP A 113 8.12 7.53 -11.82
C ASP A 113 8.54 6.06 -11.67
N ASN A 114 8.29 5.29 -12.73
CA ASN A 114 8.67 3.88 -12.85
C ASN A 114 8.05 2.99 -11.75
N PHE A 115 6.88 3.37 -11.25
CA PHE A 115 6.12 2.55 -10.31
C PHE A 115 5.79 1.17 -10.90
N THR A 116 5.94 0.12 -10.09
CA THR A 116 5.54 -1.24 -10.45
C THR A 116 4.53 -1.79 -9.46
N LEU A 117 3.39 -2.27 -9.96
CA LEU A 117 2.41 -3.03 -9.18
C LEU A 117 2.24 -4.42 -9.78
N ILE A 118 2.40 -5.44 -8.94
CA ILE A 118 2.01 -6.81 -9.23
C ILE A 118 0.92 -7.20 -8.24
N ASN A 119 -0.34 -7.21 -8.69
CA ASN A 119 -1.44 -7.73 -7.89
C ASN A 119 -1.63 -9.22 -8.22
N ARG A 120 -1.16 -10.11 -7.35
CA ARG A 120 -1.18 -11.57 -7.52
C ARG A 120 -2.61 -12.11 -7.53
N GLU A 121 -2.79 -13.37 -7.89
CA GLU A 121 -4.12 -14.02 -8.02
C GLU A 121 -5.00 -13.89 -6.77
N THR A 122 -4.39 -13.97 -5.58
CA THR A 122 -5.08 -13.78 -4.29
C THR A 122 -5.20 -12.32 -3.87
N GLY A 123 -4.44 -11.45 -4.54
CA GLY A 123 -4.33 -10.03 -4.23
C GLY A 123 -5.63 -9.29 -4.47
N LYS A 124 -6.03 -8.49 -3.48
CA LYS A 124 -7.21 -7.63 -3.54
C LYS A 124 -6.83 -6.20 -3.23
N ILE A 125 -7.28 -5.27 -4.06
CA ILE A 125 -7.13 -3.83 -3.86
C ILE A 125 -8.52 -3.19 -3.94
N PHE A 126 -8.93 -2.54 -2.86
CA PHE A 126 -10.23 -1.87 -2.72
C PHE A 126 -10.05 -0.39 -2.41
N ALA A 127 -10.98 0.42 -2.91
CA ALA A 127 -11.14 1.83 -2.56
C ALA A 127 -12.57 2.31 -2.82
N GLU A 128 -12.94 3.45 -2.24
CA GLU A 128 -14.15 4.17 -2.66
C GLU A 128 -13.92 4.82 -4.03
N ASN A 129 -12.92 5.69 -4.15
CA ASN A 129 -12.71 6.52 -5.35
C ASN A 129 -11.77 5.89 -6.39
N GLN A 130 -10.48 5.71 -6.07
CA GLN A 130 -9.52 5.11 -7.00
C GLN A 130 -8.70 4.04 -6.30
N ALA A 131 -8.80 2.79 -6.74
CA ALA A 131 -8.04 1.70 -6.14
C ALA A 131 -6.54 1.88 -6.39
N VAL A 132 -6.17 2.35 -7.58
CA VAL A 132 -4.79 2.78 -7.89
C VAL A 132 -4.83 4.14 -8.58
N ARG A 133 -4.18 5.15 -7.99
CA ARG A 133 -4.01 6.49 -8.56
C ARG A 133 -2.54 6.84 -8.72
N LEU A 134 -2.14 7.15 -9.95
CA LEU A 134 -0.76 7.43 -10.35
C LEU A 134 -0.57 8.91 -10.73
N ASP A 135 -1.19 9.83 -9.99
CA ASP A 135 -1.01 11.27 -10.20
C ASP A 135 -1.40 12.11 -8.98
N ASN A 136 -0.72 13.25 -8.83
CA ASN A 136 -1.28 14.43 -8.18
C ASN A 136 -0.66 15.69 -8.81
N ASP A 137 -1.24 16.14 -9.92
CA ASP A 137 -0.87 17.34 -10.69
C ASP A 137 0.39 17.24 -11.57
N ALA A 138 1.25 16.23 -11.36
CA ALA A 138 2.33 15.84 -12.27
C ALA A 138 1.98 14.53 -13.01
N GLU A 139 2.48 14.42 -14.24
CA GLU A 139 2.44 13.18 -15.03
C GLU A 139 3.51 12.21 -14.49
N LEU A 140 3.11 11.02 -14.04
CA LEU A 140 4.04 9.95 -13.66
C LEU A 140 4.36 9.08 -14.87
N GLU A 141 5.63 8.96 -15.19
CA GLU A 141 6.08 8.20 -16.35
C GLU A 141 6.27 6.71 -16.05
N ASN A 142 6.02 5.88 -17.06
CA ASN A 142 6.46 4.49 -17.12
C ASN A 142 5.94 3.61 -15.95
N ALA A 143 4.71 3.84 -15.49
CA ALA A 143 4.06 2.96 -14.53
C ALA A 143 3.71 1.60 -15.15
N HIS A 144 4.04 0.50 -14.46
CA HIS A 144 3.77 -0.86 -14.89
C HIS A 144 2.84 -1.57 -13.91
N ILE A 145 1.64 -1.92 -14.35
CA ILE A 145 0.66 -2.65 -13.53
C ILE A 145 0.38 -3.99 -14.17
N THR A 146 0.59 -5.07 -13.43
CA THR A 146 0.11 -6.41 -13.78
C THR A 146 -0.89 -6.88 -12.75
N ASN A 147 -2.12 -7.14 -13.20
CA ASN A 147 -3.20 -7.62 -12.33
C ASN A 147 -3.57 -9.07 -12.66
N TYR A 148 -3.41 -9.96 -11.70
CA TYR A 148 -3.94 -11.33 -11.70
C TYR A 148 -5.14 -11.49 -10.76
N GLY A 149 -5.25 -10.62 -9.74
CA GLY A 149 -6.32 -10.66 -8.74
C GLY A 149 -7.45 -9.67 -9.01
N LEU A 150 -7.96 -9.05 -7.93
CA LEU A 150 -9.04 -8.05 -7.98
C LEU A 150 -8.51 -6.65 -7.67
N ILE A 151 -8.81 -5.70 -8.55
CA ILE A 151 -8.67 -4.26 -8.27
C ILE A 151 -10.04 -3.63 -8.48
N GLN A 152 -10.60 -3.04 -7.42
CA GLN A 152 -11.98 -2.55 -7.43
C GLN A 152 -12.10 -1.19 -6.73
N SER A 153 -12.81 -0.29 -7.39
CA SER A 153 -13.34 0.93 -6.79
C SER A 153 -14.86 0.86 -6.79
N THR A 154 -15.51 1.42 -5.76
CA THR A 154 -16.98 1.42 -5.69
C THR A 154 -17.59 2.55 -6.51
N ASP A 155 -16.96 3.73 -6.46
CA ASP A 155 -17.56 4.98 -6.94
C ASP A 155 -16.75 5.63 -8.06
N GLY A 156 -15.46 5.32 -8.18
CA GLY A 156 -14.60 5.85 -9.25
C GLY A 156 -13.83 4.79 -10.03
N ARG A 157 -12.73 5.21 -10.65
CA ARG A 157 -11.94 4.37 -11.56
C ARG A 157 -11.04 3.39 -10.81
N ALA A 158 -11.06 2.11 -11.22
CA ALA A 158 -10.16 1.09 -10.69
C ALA A 158 -8.69 1.52 -10.77
N ILE A 159 -8.28 2.07 -11.91
CA ILE A 159 -6.94 2.60 -12.15
C ILE A 159 -7.08 3.96 -12.83
N GLN A 160 -6.37 4.96 -12.30
CA GLN A 160 -6.18 6.27 -12.94
C GLN A 160 -4.68 6.55 -13.09
N SER A 161 -4.25 6.81 -14.32
CA SER A 161 -2.93 7.35 -14.66
C SER A 161 -3.08 8.44 -15.71
N ARG A 162 -2.21 9.45 -15.65
CA ARG A 162 -2.16 10.55 -16.63
C ARG A 162 -0.83 10.67 -17.36
N GLY A 163 0.25 10.09 -16.84
CA GLY A 163 1.57 10.22 -17.44
C GLY A 163 1.85 9.23 -18.57
N PRO A 164 2.87 9.52 -19.40
CA PRO A 164 3.20 8.73 -20.58
C PRO A 164 3.86 7.39 -20.23
N GLY A 165 3.88 6.46 -21.19
CA GLY A 165 4.61 5.20 -21.07
C GLY A 165 4.00 4.15 -20.13
N GLY A 166 2.86 4.45 -19.50
CA GLY A 166 2.17 3.52 -18.62
C GLY A 166 1.66 2.26 -19.32
N THR A 167 1.85 1.10 -18.69
CA THR A 167 1.37 -0.20 -19.18
C THR A 167 0.52 -0.89 -18.12
N VAL A 168 -0.68 -1.35 -18.51
CA VAL A 168 -1.55 -2.18 -17.68
C VAL A 168 -1.79 -3.52 -18.39
N ILE A 169 -1.39 -4.62 -17.75
CA ILE A 169 -1.67 -5.97 -18.20
C ILE A 169 -2.64 -6.61 -17.21
N ASN A 170 -3.85 -6.90 -17.66
CA ASN A 170 -4.88 -7.49 -16.82
C ASN A 170 -5.17 -8.94 -17.22
N TYR A 171 -4.89 -9.86 -16.29
CA TYR A 171 -5.32 -11.26 -16.30
C TYR A 171 -6.45 -11.54 -15.30
N GLY A 172 -6.64 -10.65 -14.32
CA GLY A 172 -7.67 -10.73 -13.30
C GLY A 172 -8.90 -9.85 -13.58
N THR A 173 -9.47 -9.27 -12.52
CA THR A 173 -10.65 -8.41 -12.59
C THR A 173 -10.31 -6.96 -12.25
N LEU A 174 -10.74 -6.03 -13.10
CA LEU A 174 -10.76 -4.58 -12.82
C LEU A 174 -12.22 -4.12 -12.79
N LEU A 175 -12.65 -3.49 -11.69
CA LEU A 175 -14.00 -2.94 -11.54
C LEU A 175 -13.91 -1.46 -11.13
N GLY A 176 -14.39 -0.57 -11.99
CA GLY A 176 -14.63 0.84 -11.66
C GLY A 176 -16.12 1.10 -11.49
N GLY A 177 -16.47 2.08 -10.66
CA GLY A 177 -17.84 2.58 -10.47
C GLY A 177 -18.25 3.69 -11.46
N GLU A 178 -17.33 4.11 -12.33
CA GLU A 178 -17.49 5.18 -13.34
C GLU A 178 -17.12 4.68 -14.74
#